data_AF-A0A7W1DUT8-F1
#
_entry.id   AF-A0A7W1DUT8-F1
#
_cell.length_a   1.000
_cell.length_b   1.000
_cell.length_c   1.000
_cell.angle_alpha   90.00
_cell.angle_beta   90.00
_cell.angle_gamma   90.00
#
_symmetry.space_group_name_H-M   'P 1'
#
loop_
_entity.id
_entity.type
_entity.pdbx_description
1 polymer ?
#
loop_
_entity_poly.entity_id
_entity_poly.type
_entity_poly.pdbx_seq_one_letter_code
_entity_poly.pdbx_strand_id
1 'polypeptide(L)'
;MRTTDQGARQRLLDQIFVTEEQLAPVATGLFAASARPARSPISLSQVQRALRSDELLLEYVLAEPSSFAVAITRPKSHLLELPGRSVIETQIEALVRALQEGQPATAEARTLGATLVVMLPDIGRYARLIVSANGMLHKVPFELLAPSSGTALLDTHSVSYIPSASTLVAIRARPRATLPRQMALAVGASPDGVEASAAAARIGSVTRGVYDVDAEQLRPLPSAGDEARAVAAAFPGQPSTVLVGGAATEQALKAQSLASFRLVHFAAHGIVSTKSPARSAIVLLISLL
;
A
#
# COMPACT_ATOMS: atom_id res chain seq x y z
N MET A 1 4.02 20.19 18.81
CA MET A 1 4.82 20.59 19.99
C MET A 1 6.06 21.32 19.51
N ARG A 2 6.16 22.64 19.74
CA ARG A 2 7.41 23.38 19.52
C ARG A 2 8.22 23.33 20.81
N THR A 3 9.16 22.41 20.89
CA THR A 3 10.21 22.38 21.94
C THR A 3 11.54 22.58 21.23
N THR A 4 12.31 23.58 21.67
CA THR A 4 13.63 23.92 21.13
C THR A 4 14.74 22.99 21.63
N ASP A 5 14.43 22.06 22.53
CA ASP A 5 15.36 21.05 23.05
C ASP A 5 15.09 19.67 22.42
N GLN A 6 16.02 19.23 21.58
CA GLN A 6 15.99 17.95 20.87
C GLN A 6 16.00 16.75 21.84
N GLY A 7 16.68 16.87 22.98
CA GLY A 7 16.75 15.81 23.99
C GLY A 7 15.47 15.66 24.81
N ALA A 8 14.79 16.78 25.10
CA ALA A 8 13.44 16.74 25.69
C ALA A 8 12.40 16.18 24.71
N ARG A 9 12.48 16.54 23.42
CA ARG A 9 11.59 15.99 22.38
C ARG A 9 11.72 14.48 22.28
N GLN A 10 12.95 13.96 22.18
CA GLN A 10 13.18 12.52 22.04
C GLN A 10 12.58 11.74 23.23
N ARG A 11 12.81 12.22 24.47
CA ARG A 11 12.23 11.59 25.66
C ARG A 11 10.71 11.58 25.67
N LEU A 12 10.08 12.66 25.23
CA LEU A 12 8.62 12.74 25.12
C LEU A 12 8.09 11.78 24.04
N LEU A 13 8.78 11.66 22.90
CA LEU A 13 8.41 10.72 21.85
C LEU A 13 8.55 9.26 22.31
N ASP A 14 9.61 8.94 23.07
CA ASP A 14 9.81 7.61 23.65
C ASP A 14 8.72 7.31 24.69
N GLN A 15 8.32 8.29 25.51
CA GLN A 15 7.21 8.15 26.45
C GLN A 15 5.86 7.95 25.75
N ILE A 16 5.59 8.68 24.65
CA ILE A 16 4.40 8.47 23.83
C ILE A 16 4.44 7.07 23.21
N PHE A 17 5.59 6.63 22.69
CA PHE A 17 5.77 5.28 22.14
C PHE A 17 5.41 4.20 23.17
N VAL A 18 6.00 4.26 24.36
CA VAL A 18 5.76 3.30 25.43
C VAL A 18 4.31 3.33 25.90
N THR A 19 3.72 4.52 26.01
CA THR A 19 2.33 4.67 26.44
C THR A 19 1.37 4.11 25.37
N GLU A 20 1.62 4.35 24.09
CA GLU A 20 0.85 3.76 23.00
C GLU A 20 1.01 2.24 22.94
N GLU A 21 2.20 1.70 23.19
CA GLU A 21 2.43 0.25 23.27
C GLU A 21 1.62 -0.37 24.43
N GLN A 22 1.55 0.32 25.57
CA GLN A 22 0.73 -0.09 26.71
C GLN A 22 -0.78 0.05 26.44
N LEU A 23 -1.19 0.99 25.59
CA LEU A 23 -2.58 1.20 25.17
C LEU A 23 -2.99 0.35 23.96
N ALA A 24 -2.03 -0.21 23.21
CA ALA A 24 -2.30 -1.06 22.05
C ALA A 24 -3.23 -2.25 22.37
N PRO A 25 -3.16 -2.92 23.53
CA PRO A 25 -4.14 -3.94 23.93
C PRO A 25 -5.56 -3.38 24.10
N VAL A 26 -5.71 -2.13 24.55
CA VAL A 26 -7.00 -1.47 24.76
C VAL A 26 -7.56 -0.94 23.44
N ALA A 27 -6.72 -0.38 22.56
CA ALA A 27 -7.11 0.00 21.20
C ALA A 27 -7.50 -1.24 20.38
N THR A 28 -6.71 -2.31 20.46
CA THR A 28 -7.05 -3.63 19.89
C THR A 28 -8.32 -4.19 20.54
N GLY A 29 -8.50 -3.99 21.85
CA GLY A 29 -9.69 -4.34 22.61
C GLY A 29 -10.95 -3.57 22.18
N LEU A 30 -10.84 -2.30 21.77
CA LEU A 30 -11.93 -1.50 21.21
C LEU A 30 -12.26 -1.92 19.77
N PHE A 31 -11.26 -2.27 18.96
CA PHE A 31 -11.47 -2.91 17.65
C PHE A 31 -12.05 -4.34 17.80
N ALA A 32 -11.69 -5.05 18.86
CA ALA A 32 -12.19 -6.38 19.20
C ALA A 32 -13.53 -6.34 19.95
N ALA A 33 -13.93 -5.24 20.58
CA ALA A 33 -15.25 -5.08 21.19
C ALA A 33 -16.36 -4.94 20.12
N SER A 34 -15.96 -4.68 18.87
CA SER A 34 -16.79 -4.83 17.68
C SER A 34 -16.80 -6.26 17.12
N ALA A 35 -16.27 -7.26 17.85
CA ALA A 35 -16.19 -8.65 17.42
C ALA A 35 -17.57 -9.27 17.24
N ARG A 36 -18.02 -9.20 15.98
CA ARG A 36 -18.77 -10.25 15.30
C ARG A 36 -18.19 -11.65 15.63
N PRO A 37 -19.03 -12.70 15.61
CA PRO A 37 -18.75 -14.00 16.21
C PRO A 37 -17.50 -14.65 15.62
N ALA A 38 -16.93 -15.61 16.36
CA ALA A 38 -15.78 -16.45 16.01
C ALA A 38 -15.61 -16.56 14.49
N ARG A 39 -14.53 -15.97 13.95
CA ARG A 39 -14.24 -16.04 12.51
C ARG A 39 -14.03 -17.51 12.17
N SER A 40 -15.07 -18.17 11.66
CA SER A 40 -14.90 -19.48 11.03
C SER A 40 -13.86 -19.34 9.93
N PRO A 41 -12.89 -20.26 9.82
CA PRO A 41 -11.93 -20.24 8.73
C PRO A 41 -12.68 -20.17 7.41
N ILE A 42 -12.28 -19.25 6.53
CA ILE A 42 -12.87 -19.16 5.20
C ILE A 42 -12.47 -20.40 4.40
N SER A 43 -13.46 -21.10 3.85
CA SER A 43 -13.22 -22.29 3.04
C SER A 43 -12.68 -21.91 1.66
N LEU A 44 -11.91 -22.82 1.03
CA LEU A 44 -11.49 -22.67 -0.36
C LEU A 44 -12.68 -22.39 -1.29
N SER A 45 -13.80 -23.09 -1.09
CA SER A 45 -15.02 -22.89 -1.89
C SER A 45 -15.65 -21.51 -1.73
N GLN A 46 -15.46 -20.82 -0.60
CA GLN A 46 -15.86 -19.42 -0.44
C GLN A 46 -14.94 -18.48 -1.23
N VAL A 47 -13.63 -18.72 -1.19
CA VAL A 47 -12.66 -17.96 -1.99
C VAL A 47 -12.94 -18.13 -3.48
N GLN A 48 -13.10 -19.36 -3.95
CA GLN A 48 -13.38 -19.67 -5.36
C GLN A 48 -14.68 -19.01 -5.85
N ARG A 49 -15.74 -18.94 -5.02
CA ARG A 49 -16.98 -18.24 -5.36
C ARG A 49 -16.82 -16.72 -5.41
N ALA A 50 -15.89 -16.15 -4.66
CA ALA A 50 -15.62 -14.72 -4.62
C ALA A 50 -14.77 -14.24 -5.82
N LEU A 51 -14.06 -15.15 -6.49
CA LEU A 51 -13.27 -14.86 -7.68
C LEU A 51 -14.15 -14.77 -8.94
N ARG A 52 -13.82 -13.81 -9.80
CA ARG A 52 -14.36 -13.74 -11.16
C ARG A 52 -13.72 -14.79 -12.07
N SER A 53 -14.28 -14.99 -13.26
CA SER A 53 -13.77 -15.97 -14.23
C SER A 53 -12.40 -15.62 -14.80
N ASP A 54 -12.02 -14.34 -14.77
CA ASP A 54 -10.76 -13.79 -15.27
C ASP A 54 -9.74 -13.48 -14.16
N GLU A 55 -10.01 -13.92 -12.92
CA GLU A 55 -9.19 -13.66 -11.74
C GLU A 55 -8.41 -14.91 -11.27
N LEU A 56 -7.11 -14.74 -11.04
CA LEU A 56 -6.23 -15.70 -10.39
C LEU A 56 -5.71 -15.09 -9.08
N LEU A 57 -5.96 -15.75 -7.96
CA LEU A 57 -5.41 -15.40 -6.65
C LEU A 57 -4.16 -16.22 -6.37
N LEU A 58 -3.06 -15.55 -6.00
CA LEU A 58 -1.80 -16.15 -5.59
C LEU A 58 -1.56 -15.85 -4.12
N GLU A 59 -1.51 -16.88 -3.29
CA GLU A 59 -1.22 -16.76 -1.86
C GLU A 59 0.12 -17.40 -1.54
N TYR A 60 1.08 -16.60 -1.06
CA TYR A 60 2.44 -17.03 -0.81
C TYR A 60 2.72 -17.25 0.68
N VAL A 61 3.42 -18.35 0.98
CA VAL A 61 3.93 -18.67 2.31
C VAL A 61 5.42 -18.98 2.20
N LEU A 62 6.26 -18.09 2.73
CA LEU A 62 7.70 -18.28 2.76
C LEU A 62 8.10 -19.11 3.98
N ALA A 63 8.77 -20.23 3.76
CA ALA A 63 9.21 -21.15 4.81
C ALA A 63 10.53 -21.83 4.44
N GLU A 64 11.07 -22.61 5.37
CA GLU A 64 12.25 -23.46 5.16
C GLU A 64 11.88 -24.92 5.48
N PRO A 65 12.42 -25.91 4.73
CA PRO A 65 13.36 -25.77 3.61
C PRO A 65 12.71 -25.39 2.27
N SER A 66 11.37 -25.43 2.18
CA SER A 66 10.60 -25.11 0.99
C SER A 66 9.54 -24.05 1.30
N SER A 67 9.33 -23.13 0.36
CA SER A 67 8.21 -22.20 0.41
C SER A 67 7.06 -22.71 -0.45
N PHE A 68 5.89 -22.09 -0.36
CA PHE A 68 4.73 -22.51 -1.11
C PHE A 68 3.95 -21.33 -1.69
N ALA A 69 3.32 -21.55 -2.84
CA ALA A 69 2.28 -20.69 -3.36
C ALA A 69 1.01 -21.50 -3.62
N VAL A 70 -0.14 -20.94 -3.24
CA VAL A 70 -1.44 -21.49 -3.60
C VAL A 70 -2.04 -20.62 -4.70
N ALA A 71 -2.22 -21.22 -5.86
CA ALA A 71 -2.84 -20.60 -7.01
C ALA A 71 -4.33 -20.97 -7.04
N ILE A 72 -5.22 -20.00 -6.81
CA ILE A 72 -6.65 -20.22 -6.66
C ILE A 72 -7.39 -19.51 -7.78
N THR A 73 -8.20 -20.27 -8.49
CA THR A 73 -9.11 -19.81 -9.54
C THR A 73 -10.53 -20.24 -9.17
N ARG A 74 -11.53 -19.71 -9.85
CA ARG A 74 -12.93 -20.13 -9.62
C ARG A 74 -13.14 -21.65 -9.72
N PRO A 75 -12.60 -22.39 -10.72
CA PRO A 75 -12.83 -23.84 -10.81
C PRO A 75 -11.79 -24.70 -10.07
N LYS A 76 -10.56 -24.22 -9.86
CA LYS A 76 -9.44 -25.07 -9.40
C LYS A 76 -8.51 -24.34 -8.43
N SER A 77 -7.77 -25.11 -7.65
CA SER A 77 -6.62 -24.62 -6.89
C SER A 77 -5.41 -25.51 -7.13
N HIS A 78 -4.22 -24.93 -7.17
CA HIS A 78 -2.95 -25.64 -7.28
C HIS A 78 -2.03 -25.22 -6.14
N LEU A 79 -1.37 -26.19 -5.50
CA LEU A 79 -0.28 -25.95 -4.58
C LEU A 79 1.03 -26.06 -5.36
N LEU A 80 1.85 -25.03 -5.26
CA LEU A 80 3.14 -24.93 -5.92
C LEU A 80 4.22 -24.92 -4.85
N GLU A 81 5.16 -25.84 -4.94
CA GLU A 81 6.36 -25.81 -4.15
C GLU A 81 7.36 -24.82 -4.76
N LEU A 82 7.95 -24.00 -3.91
CA LEU A 82 8.92 -22.97 -4.24
C LEU A 82 10.22 -23.22 -3.45
N PRO A 83 11.36 -22.66 -3.88
CA PRO A 83 12.59 -22.72 -3.10
C PRO A 83 12.42 -22.20 -1.65
N GLY A 84 13.36 -22.58 -0.79
CA GLY A 84 13.43 -22.09 0.58
C GLY A 84 13.42 -20.57 0.67
N ARG A 85 12.86 -20.04 1.75
CA ARG A 85 12.68 -18.60 2.01
C ARG A 85 13.96 -17.80 1.73
N SER A 86 15.10 -18.27 2.21
CA SER A 86 16.40 -17.59 2.06
C SER A 86 16.79 -17.35 0.60
N VAL A 87 16.52 -18.31 -0.29
CA VAL A 87 16.77 -18.18 -1.74
C VAL A 87 15.88 -17.09 -2.34
N ILE A 88 14.59 -17.10 -1.98
CA ILE A 88 13.62 -16.12 -2.48
C ILE A 88 13.96 -14.72 -1.95
N GLU A 89 14.26 -14.58 -0.66
CA GLU A 89 14.62 -13.29 -0.05
C GLU A 89 15.86 -12.68 -0.68
N THR A 90 16.87 -13.50 -1.00
CA THR A 90 18.08 -13.04 -1.72
C THR A 90 17.73 -12.46 -3.10
N GLN A 91 16.83 -13.11 -3.85
CA GLN A 91 16.39 -12.61 -5.16
C GLN A 91 15.56 -11.31 -5.03
N ILE A 92 14.73 -11.20 -3.98
CA ILE A 92 13.97 -9.98 -3.68
C ILE A 92 14.92 -8.83 -3.38
N GLU A 93 15.96 -9.05 -2.56
CA GLU A 93 16.95 -8.03 -2.22
C GLU A 93 17.69 -7.52 -3.46
N ALA A 94 18.10 -8.41 -4.35
CA ALA A 94 18.74 -8.03 -5.61
C ALA A 94 17.83 -7.13 -6.46
N LEU A 95 16.56 -7.52 -6.64
CA LEU A 95 15.57 -6.73 -7.38
C LEU A 95 15.35 -5.35 -6.73
N VAL A 96 15.08 -5.32 -5.43
CA VAL A 96 14.81 -4.07 -4.71
C VAL A 96 16.01 -3.13 -4.74
N ARG A 97 17.23 -3.67 -4.62
CA ARG A 97 18.46 -2.88 -4.70
C ARG A 97 18.64 -2.27 -6.09
N ALA A 98 18.48 -3.05 -7.15
CA ALA A 98 18.59 -2.54 -8.52
C ALA A 98 17.60 -1.39 -8.78
N LEU A 99 16.35 -1.52 -8.31
CA LEU A 99 15.33 -0.46 -8.42
C LEU A 99 15.69 0.79 -7.63
N GLN A 100 16.23 0.64 -6.41
CA GLN A 100 16.66 1.77 -5.58
C GLN A 100 17.86 2.53 -6.17
N GLU A 101 18.73 1.82 -6.89
CA GLU A 101 19.87 2.40 -7.59
C GLU A 101 19.51 2.98 -8.97
N GLY A 102 18.22 2.94 -9.35
CA GLY A 102 17.73 3.43 -10.64
C GLY A 102 18.21 2.62 -11.84
N GLN A 103 18.67 1.38 -11.62
CA GLN A 103 19.16 0.49 -12.67
C GLN A 103 18.00 -0.23 -13.37
N PRO A 104 18.16 -0.64 -14.64
CA PRO A 104 17.20 -1.50 -15.31
C PRO A 104 17.22 -2.91 -14.67
N ALA A 105 16.31 -3.16 -13.72
CA ALA A 105 16.24 -4.39 -12.93
C ALA A 105 15.62 -5.60 -13.67
N THR A 106 15.81 -5.68 -15.00
CA THR A 106 15.15 -6.65 -15.87
C THR A 106 15.64 -8.08 -15.61
N ALA A 107 16.94 -8.26 -15.32
CA ALA A 107 17.51 -9.58 -15.07
C ALA A 107 17.05 -10.13 -13.71
N GLU A 108 17.01 -9.29 -12.69
CA GLU A 108 16.53 -9.58 -11.35
C GLU A 108 15.03 -9.90 -11.37
N ALA A 109 14.24 -9.08 -12.07
CA ALA A 109 12.80 -9.30 -12.22
C ALA A 109 12.48 -10.61 -12.96
N ARG A 110 13.28 -10.96 -13.99
CA ARG A 110 13.17 -12.26 -14.68
C ARG A 110 13.56 -13.43 -13.77
N THR A 111 14.62 -13.28 -12.98
CA THR A 111 15.09 -14.33 -12.06
C THR A 111 14.04 -14.60 -10.97
N LEU A 112 13.50 -13.55 -10.36
CA LEU A 112 12.44 -13.68 -9.37
C LEU A 112 11.12 -14.15 -9.99
N GLY A 113 10.77 -13.68 -11.19
CA GLY A 113 9.60 -14.14 -11.94
C GLY A 113 9.68 -15.63 -12.30
N ALA A 114 10.86 -16.10 -12.69
CA ALA A 114 11.13 -17.52 -12.92
C ALA A 114 11.05 -18.37 -11.64
N THR A 115 11.12 -17.76 -10.45
CA THR A 115 10.92 -18.48 -9.19
C THR A 115 9.46 -18.44 -8.74
N LEU A 116 8.82 -17.26 -8.78
CA LEU A 116 7.49 -17.05 -8.19
C LEU A 116 6.30 -17.30 -9.12
N VAL A 117 6.52 -17.21 -10.44
CA VAL A 117 5.43 -17.14 -11.44
C VAL A 117 5.50 -18.26 -12.48
N VAL A 118 6.69 -18.81 -12.77
CA VAL A 118 6.85 -19.85 -13.82
C VAL A 118 5.96 -21.08 -13.61
N MET A 119 5.69 -21.42 -12.35
CA MET A 119 5.00 -22.65 -11.98
C MET A 119 3.47 -22.55 -12.13
N LEU A 120 2.97 -21.44 -12.69
CA LEU A 120 1.55 -21.19 -12.91
C LEU A 120 1.18 -21.51 -14.37
N PRO A 121 0.83 -22.77 -14.70
CA PRO A 121 0.34 -23.08 -16.04
C PRO A 121 -0.91 -22.25 -16.31
N ASP A 122 -1.06 -21.83 -17.57
CA ASP A 122 -2.23 -21.06 -18.04
C ASP A 122 -2.41 -19.66 -17.39
N ILE A 123 -1.37 -19.06 -16.77
CA ILE A 123 -1.49 -17.71 -16.19
C ILE A 123 -2.06 -16.68 -17.19
N GLY A 124 -1.66 -16.77 -18.46
CA GLY A 124 -2.15 -15.89 -19.54
C GLY A 124 -3.64 -16.03 -19.88
N ARG A 125 -4.37 -16.99 -19.29
CA ARG A 125 -5.85 -17.06 -19.40
C ARG A 125 -6.56 -16.07 -18.47
N TYR A 126 -5.88 -15.57 -17.45
CA TYR A 126 -6.46 -14.72 -16.43
C TYR A 126 -5.97 -13.28 -16.63
N ALA A 127 -6.87 -12.35 -16.93
CA ALA A 127 -6.50 -10.96 -17.12
C ALA A 127 -6.10 -10.25 -15.81
N ARG A 128 -6.49 -10.80 -14.66
CA ARG A 128 -6.31 -10.17 -13.34
C ARG A 128 -5.59 -11.10 -12.39
N LEU A 129 -4.49 -10.62 -11.84
CA LEU A 129 -3.74 -11.29 -10.79
C LEU A 129 -4.01 -10.59 -9.46
N ILE A 130 -4.39 -11.37 -8.45
CA ILE A 130 -4.59 -10.91 -7.09
C ILE A 130 -3.50 -11.56 -6.26
N VAL A 131 -2.61 -10.78 -5.66
CA VAL A 131 -1.45 -11.27 -4.93
C VAL A 131 -1.66 -11.05 -3.44
N SER A 132 -1.59 -12.14 -2.68
CA SER A 132 -1.48 -12.14 -1.23
C SER A 132 -0.03 -12.48 -0.88
N ALA A 133 0.77 -11.42 -0.71
CA ALA A 133 2.17 -11.51 -0.32
C ALA A 133 2.32 -11.68 1.19
N ASN A 134 3.45 -12.25 1.62
CA ASN A 134 3.85 -12.33 3.03
C ASN A 134 5.33 -11.93 3.19
N GLY A 135 5.66 -11.30 4.31
CA GLY A 135 7.04 -10.92 4.63
C GLY A 135 7.69 -10.02 3.57
N MET A 136 8.90 -10.39 3.12
CA MET A 136 9.65 -9.59 2.14
C MET A 136 8.96 -9.48 0.77
N LEU A 137 8.01 -10.36 0.44
CA LEU A 137 7.25 -10.26 -0.80
C LEU A 137 6.43 -8.97 -0.91
N HIS A 138 6.12 -8.29 0.20
CA HIS A 138 5.47 -6.97 0.16
C HIS A 138 6.34 -5.88 -0.48
N LYS A 139 7.65 -6.10 -0.63
CA LYS A 139 8.56 -5.17 -1.30
C LYS A 139 8.65 -5.42 -2.81
N VAL A 140 8.06 -6.50 -3.31
CA VAL A 140 8.17 -6.91 -4.69
C VAL A 140 7.09 -6.20 -5.52
N PRO A 141 7.46 -5.43 -6.55
CA PRO A 141 6.52 -5.00 -7.56
C PRO A 141 6.23 -6.18 -8.50
N PHE A 142 5.18 -6.95 -8.22
CA PHE A 142 4.85 -8.16 -8.99
C PHE A 142 4.60 -7.86 -10.47
N GLU A 143 4.19 -6.63 -10.80
CA GLU A 143 4.00 -6.14 -12.16
C GLU A 143 5.28 -6.23 -12.99
N LEU A 144 6.45 -6.05 -12.38
CA LEU A 144 7.74 -6.09 -13.09
C LEU A 144 8.21 -7.51 -13.39
N LEU A 145 7.67 -8.52 -12.67
CA LEU A 145 8.11 -9.89 -12.86
C LEU A 145 7.77 -10.35 -14.27
N ALA A 146 8.71 -11.05 -14.89
CA ALA A 146 8.50 -11.69 -16.18
C ALA A 146 8.48 -13.21 -15.98
N PRO A 147 7.36 -13.91 -16.27
CA PRO A 147 7.39 -15.35 -16.45
C PRO A 147 8.35 -15.74 -17.59
N SER A 148 8.63 -17.03 -17.73
CA SER A 148 9.62 -17.56 -18.70
C SER A 148 9.35 -17.20 -20.17
N SER A 149 8.14 -16.75 -20.52
CA SER A 149 7.80 -16.21 -21.83
C SER A 149 8.50 -14.87 -22.14
N GLY A 150 9.08 -14.21 -21.14
CA GLY A 150 9.91 -13.02 -21.27
C GLY A 150 9.17 -11.68 -21.25
N THR A 151 7.84 -11.68 -21.24
CA THR A 151 7.00 -10.47 -21.13
C THR A 151 6.71 -10.16 -19.67
N ALA A 152 6.79 -8.89 -19.25
CA ALA A 152 6.46 -8.50 -17.89
C ALA A 152 4.96 -8.68 -17.61
N LEU A 153 4.59 -8.95 -16.36
CA LEU A 153 3.18 -9.05 -15.97
C LEU A 153 2.44 -7.73 -16.18
N LEU A 154 3.11 -6.58 -16.05
CA LEU A 154 2.54 -5.25 -16.30
C LEU A 154 1.93 -5.11 -17.70
N ASP A 155 2.55 -5.73 -18.71
CA ASP A 155 2.13 -5.59 -20.10
C ASP A 155 0.91 -6.46 -20.45
N THR A 156 0.61 -7.44 -19.58
CA THR A 156 -0.34 -8.53 -19.90
C THR A 156 -1.45 -8.70 -18.88
N HIS A 157 -1.25 -8.26 -17.63
CA HIS A 157 -2.14 -8.50 -16.51
C HIS A 157 -2.39 -7.23 -15.71
N SER A 158 -3.60 -7.09 -15.15
CA SER A 158 -3.85 -6.17 -14.06
C SER A 158 -3.51 -6.85 -12.74
N VAL A 159 -2.47 -6.38 -12.07
CA VAL A 159 -2.03 -6.90 -10.77
C VAL A 159 -2.67 -6.08 -9.64
N SER A 160 -3.13 -6.76 -8.60
CA SER A 160 -3.71 -6.15 -7.41
C SER A 160 -3.28 -6.91 -6.16
N TYR A 161 -3.27 -6.24 -5.02
CA TYR A 161 -2.76 -6.82 -3.77
C TYR A 161 -3.85 -6.91 -2.71
N ILE A 162 -3.83 -8.00 -1.96
CA ILE A 162 -4.68 -8.19 -0.79
C ILE A 162 -3.84 -8.69 0.39
N PRO A 163 -4.23 -8.41 1.65
CA PRO A 163 -3.54 -8.98 2.81
C PRO A 163 -3.78 -10.48 2.99
N SER A 164 -4.91 -11.00 2.52
CA SER A 164 -5.28 -12.42 2.61
C SER A 164 -6.51 -12.75 1.76
N ALA A 165 -6.68 -14.01 1.37
CA ALA A 165 -7.88 -14.49 0.68
C ALA A 165 -9.17 -14.18 1.45
N SER A 166 -9.09 -14.21 2.79
CA SER A 166 -10.20 -13.83 3.68
C SER A 166 -10.64 -12.39 3.50
N THR A 167 -9.68 -11.48 3.27
CA THR A 167 -9.95 -10.07 3.02
C THR A 167 -10.65 -9.87 1.68
N LEU A 168 -10.27 -10.62 0.64
CA LEU A 168 -10.96 -10.59 -0.66
C LEU A 168 -12.44 -10.98 -0.50
N VAL A 169 -12.72 -12.10 0.17
CA VAL A 169 -14.10 -12.55 0.42
C VAL A 169 -14.88 -11.48 1.20
N ALA A 170 -14.28 -10.91 2.25
CA ALA A 170 -14.92 -9.86 3.04
C ALA A 170 -15.22 -8.59 2.23
N ILE A 171 -14.31 -8.18 1.33
CA ILE A 171 -14.52 -7.04 0.42
C ILE A 171 -15.64 -7.34 -0.58
N ARG A 172 -15.66 -8.54 -1.18
CA ARG A 172 -16.66 -8.97 -2.16
C ARG A 172 -18.06 -9.13 -1.57
N ALA A 173 -18.15 -9.49 -0.30
CA ALA A 173 -19.41 -9.61 0.42
C ALA A 173 -20.03 -8.26 0.83
N ARG A 174 -19.28 -7.14 0.71
CA ARG A 174 -19.83 -5.82 1.04
C ARG A 174 -20.97 -5.47 0.08
N PRO A 175 -22.12 -4.99 0.59
CA PRO A 175 -23.16 -4.44 -0.25
C PRO A 175 -22.57 -3.37 -1.15
N ARG A 176 -22.93 -3.41 -2.44
CA ARG A 176 -22.52 -2.37 -3.38
C ARG A 176 -23.15 -1.06 -2.90
N ALA A 177 -22.31 -0.10 -2.49
CA ALA A 177 -22.79 1.20 -2.04
C ALA A 177 -23.61 1.86 -3.16
N THR A 178 -24.64 2.62 -2.77
CA THR A 178 -25.33 3.54 -3.68
C THR A 178 -24.32 4.44 -4.37
N LEU A 179 -24.52 4.74 -5.65
CA LEU A 179 -23.56 5.54 -6.41
C LEU A 179 -23.29 6.87 -5.69
N PRO A 180 -22.02 7.18 -5.39
CA PRO A 180 -21.66 8.43 -4.73
C PRO A 180 -22.12 9.63 -5.56
N ARG A 181 -22.55 10.70 -4.88
CA ARG A 181 -23.16 11.89 -5.51
C ARG A 181 -22.12 12.82 -6.15
N GLN A 182 -20.86 12.73 -5.71
CA GLN A 182 -19.74 13.52 -6.20
C GLN A 182 -18.72 12.63 -6.90
N MET A 183 -18.06 13.18 -7.92
CA MET A 183 -17.06 12.45 -8.68
C MET A 183 -15.75 12.33 -7.89
N ALA A 184 -15.05 13.44 -7.67
CA ALA A 184 -13.72 13.41 -7.07
C ALA A 184 -13.60 14.34 -5.86
N LEU A 185 -12.89 13.87 -4.85
CA LEU A 185 -12.23 14.71 -3.85
C LEU A 185 -10.73 14.64 -4.12
N ALA A 186 -10.15 15.74 -4.58
CA ALA A 186 -8.73 15.81 -4.90
C ALA A 186 -8.00 16.73 -3.92
N VAL A 187 -6.99 16.19 -3.25
CA VAL A 187 -6.22 16.90 -2.23
C VAL A 187 -4.77 17.06 -2.68
N GLY A 188 -4.32 18.30 -2.82
CA GLY A 188 -2.92 18.65 -3.09
C GLY A 188 -2.30 19.30 -1.87
N ALA A 189 -1.65 18.49 -1.02
CA ALA A 189 -1.02 18.95 0.22
C ALA A 189 0.50 19.04 0.04
N SER A 190 0.98 20.26 -0.19
CA SER A 190 2.40 20.60 -0.15
C SER A 190 2.65 21.57 0.99
N PRO A 191 3.69 21.39 1.81
CA PRO A 191 4.20 22.47 2.64
C PRO A 191 4.60 23.66 1.75
N ASP A 192 4.38 24.87 2.24
CA ASP A 192 4.92 26.08 1.62
C ASP A 192 6.43 26.11 1.89
N GLY A 193 7.24 26.13 0.83
CA GLY A 193 8.70 26.08 0.95
C GLY A 193 9.36 27.44 1.07
N VAL A 194 10.15 27.61 2.12
CA VAL A 194 11.42 28.37 2.01
C VAL A 194 12.42 27.43 1.33
N GLU A 195 13.14 27.89 0.31
CA GLU A 195 14.06 27.08 -0.49
C GLU A 195 15.07 26.30 0.38
N ALA A 196 14.89 24.98 0.48
CA ALA A 196 15.86 24.10 1.13
C ALA A 196 16.93 23.65 0.12
N SER A 197 18.18 24.00 0.41
CA SER A 197 19.39 23.67 -0.37
C SER A 197 19.47 22.18 -0.76
N ALA A 198 19.84 21.93 -2.02
CA ALA A 198 19.82 20.65 -2.73
C ALA A 198 20.77 19.54 -2.18
N ALA A 199 21.37 19.69 -1.00
CA ALA A 199 22.44 18.82 -0.53
C ALA A 199 22.01 17.61 0.33
N ALA A 200 20.73 17.48 0.72
CA ALA A 200 20.30 16.43 1.66
C ALA A 200 19.64 15.19 1.02
N ALA A 201 19.67 15.06 -0.30
CA ALA A 201 19.03 13.95 -1.02
C ALA A 201 19.85 12.65 -0.98
N ARG A 202 19.90 11.99 0.18
CA ARG A 202 20.00 10.53 0.22
C ARG A 202 18.63 9.99 0.62
N ILE A 203 17.97 9.31 -0.32
CA ILE A 203 16.80 8.48 -0.05
C ILE A 203 17.29 7.30 0.80
N GLY A 204 17.52 7.57 2.09
CA GLY A 204 17.97 6.60 3.07
C GLY A 204 16.75 5.96 3.71
N SER A 205 16.65 4.64 3.59
CA SER A 205 15.87 3.71 4.42
C SER A 205 14.73 4.35 5.23
N VAL A 206 13.53 4.30 4.65
CA VAL A 206 12.24 4.64 5.25
C VAL A 206 11.98 3.72 6.46
N THR A 207 12.58 4.06 7.61
CA THR A 207 12.53 3.28 8.87
C THR A 207 12.25 4.14 10.11
N ARG A 208 11.94 5.43 9.95
CA ARG A 208 11.62 6.33 11.08
C ARG A 208 10.13 6.70 11.07
N GLY A 209 9.47 6.52 12.22
CA GLY A 209 8.02 6.62 12.37
C GLY A 209 7.45 8.04 12.30
N VAL A 210 6.12 8.16 12.28
CA VAL A 210 5.32 9.41 12.13
C VAL A 210 5.74 10.55 13.08
N TYR A 211 6.29 10.21 14.25
CA TYR A 211 6.63 11.19 15.27
C TYR A 211 7.99 11.87 15.08
N ASP A 212 8.84 11.31 14.24
CA ASP A 212 10.19 11.83 13.93
C ASP A 212 10.23 12.54 12.57
N VAL A 213 9.05 12.86 12.04
CA VAL A 213 8.87 13.60 10.79
C VAL A 213 9.05 15.06 11.13
N ASP A 214 10.28 15.54 11.01
CA ASP A 214 10.52 16.97 10.98
C ASP A 214 9.83 17.52 9.73
N ALA A 215 8.77 18.30 9.93
CA ALA A 215 8.12 19.06 8.86
C ALA A 215 9.14 19.94 8.10
N GLU A 216 10.27 20.28 8.74
CA GLU A 216 11.42 20.98 8.16
C GLU A 216 12.20 20.15 7.11
N GLN A 217 12.02 18.82 7.07
CA GLN A 217 12.65 17.92 6.08
C GLN A 217 11.74 17.62 4.88
N LEU A 218 10.46 18.01 4.94
CA LEU A 218 9.52 17.80 3.84
C LEU A 218 9.72 18.89 2.79
N ARG A 219 10.37 18.51 1.69
CA ARG A 219 10.56 19.41 0.55
C ARG A 219 9.20 19.74 -0.08
N PRO A 220 9.01 20.96 -0.62
CA PRO A 220 7.78 21.30 -1.33
C PRO A 220 7.51 20.34 -2.50
N LEU A 221 6.23 20.05 -2.73
CA LEU A 221 5.71 19.34 -3.89
C LEU A 221 5.03 20.37 -4.80
N PRO A 222 5.78 21.15 -5.60
CA PRO A 222 5.26 22.30 -6.33
C PRO A 222 4.08 21.95 -7.25
N SER A 223 4.08 20.73 -7.82
CA SER A 223 3.03 20.27 -8.73
C SER A 223 1.83 19.63 -8.03
N ALA A 224 1.83 19.44 -6.71
CA ALA A 224 0.75 18.74 -6.01
C ALA A 224 -0.60 19.46 -6.13
N GLY A 225 -0.58 20.80 -6.09
CA GLY A 225 -1.78 21.61 -6.29
C GLY A 225 -2.33 21.49 -7.71
N ASP A 226 -1.45 21.48 -8.71
CA ASP A 226 -1.84 21.37 -10.12
C ASP A 226 -2.35 19.98 -10.46
N GLU A 227 -1.75 18.93 -9.89
CA GLU A 227 -2.23 17.56 -10.00
C GLU A 227 -3.65 17.41 -9.45
N ALA A 228 -3.92 17.93 -8.25
CA ALA A 228 -5.26 17.88 -7.66
C ALA A 228 -6.31 18.63 -8.51
N ARG A 229 -5.95 19.78 -9.10
CA ARG A 229 -6.83 20.51 -10.03
C ARG A 229 -7.05 19.73 -11.33
N ALA A 230 -6.00 19.10 -11.87
CA ALA A 230 -6.08 18.30 -13.09
C ALA A 230 -7.03 17.10 -12.93
N VAL A 231 -7.02 16.44 -11.76
CA VAL A 231 -7.96 15.35 -11.45
C VAL A 231 -9.41 15.82 -11.53
N ALA A 232 -9.73 16.98 -10.94
CA ALA A 232 -11.10 17.51 -11.03
C ALA A 232 -11.46 17.93 -12.47
N ALA A 233 -10.52 18.52 -13.21
CA ALA A 233 -10.72 18.93 -14.60
C ALA A 233 -10.93 17.74 -15.57
N ALA A 234 -10.41 16.55 -15.23
CA ALA A 234 -10.61 15.33 -16.02
C ALA A 234 -12.08 14.86 -16.06
N PHE A 235 -12.95 15.39 -15.20
CA PHE A 235 -14.37 15.02 -15.12
C PHE A 235 -15.30 16.21 -15.34
N PRO A 236 -15.33 16.80 -16.55
CA PRO A 236 -16.15 17.97 -16.83
C PRO A 236 -17.64 17.66 -16.61
N GLY A 237 -18.35 18.60 -15.99
CA GLY A 237 -19.79 18.47 -15.69
C GLY A 237 -20.14 17.58 -14.51
N GLN A 238 -19.16 17.04 -13.78
CA GLN A 238 -19.40 16.22 -12.59
C GLN A 238 -18.86 16.91 -11.32
N PRO A 239 -19.68 17.02 -10.26
CA PRO A 239 -19.31 17.77 -9.08
C PRO A 239 -18.09 17.14 -8.41
N SER A 240 -17.04 17.94 -8.24
CA SER A 240 -15.78 17.54 -7.61
C SER A 240 -15.33 18.61 -6.62
N THR A 241 -14.68 18.19 -5.55
CA THR A 241 -14.12 19.06 -4.51
C THR A 241 -12.60 19.02 -4.59
N VAL A 242 -11.95 20.19 -4.55
CA VAL A 242 -10.50 20.33 -4.60
C VAL A 242 -10.01 21.03 -3.34
N LEU A 243 -9.07 20.41 -2.61
CA LEU A 243 -8.42 20.98 -1.44
C LEU A 243 -6.93 21.17 -1.74
N VAL A 244 -6.48 22.41 -1.90
CA VAL A 244 -5.09 22.77 -2.24
C VAL A 244 -4.61 23.97 -1.43
N GLY A 245 -3.30 24.16 -1.33
CA GLY A 245 -2.71 25.24 -0.52
C GLY A 245 -3.22 25.20 0.92
N GLY A 246 -3.50 26.35 1.52
CA GLY A 246 -4.02 26.45 2.90
C GLY A 246 -5.34 25.72 3.17
N ALA A 247 -6.07 25.25 2.14
CA ALA A 247 -7.28 24.45 2.31
C ALA A 247 -7.01 22.94 2.39
N ALA A 248 -5.80 22.46 2.07
CA ALA A 248 -5.41 21.05 2.11
C ALA A 248 -5.11 20.56 3.54
N THR A 249 -6.00 20.86 4.49
CA THR A 249 -5.83 20.53 5.90
C THR A 249 -6.49 19.21 6.28
N GLU A 250 -5.98 18.56 7.34
CA GLU A 250 -6.61 17.36 7.90
C GLU A 250 -8.07 17.60 8.30
N GLN A 251 -8.36 18.76 8.90
CA GLN A 251 -9.70 19.14 9.30
C GLN A 251 -10.64 19.31 8.10
N ALA A 252 -10.19 20.01 7.04
CA ALA A 252 -10.99 20.20 5.84
C ALA A 252 -11.30 18.88 5.14
N LEU A 253 -10.35 17.94 5.12
CA LEU A 253 -10.57 16.59 4.62
C LEU A 253 -11.59 15.82 5.48
N LYS A 254 -11.41 15.81 6.80
CA LYS A 254 -12.29 15.08 7.74
C LYS A 254 -13.72 15.65 7.79
N ALA A 255 -13.89 16.92 7.43
CA ALA A 255 -15.21 17.54 7.26
C ALA A 255 -15.96 17.02 6.03
N GLN A 256 -15.28 16.38 5.07
CA GLN A 256 -15.91 15.80 3.89
C GLN A 256 -16.56 14.44 4.20
N SER A 257 -17.71 14.17 3.59
CA SER A 257 -18.29 12.83 3.58
C SER A 257 -17.60 11.98 2.51
N LEU A 258 -16.52 11.28 2.86
CA LEU A 258 -15.72 10.49 1.91
C LEU A 258 -16.54 9.44 1.13
N ALA A 259 -17.59 8.89 1.75
CA ALA A 259 -18.51 7.96 1.10
C ALA A 259 -19.35 8.58 -0.03
N SER A 260 -19.41 9.92 -0.11
CA SER A 260 -20.12 10.65 -1.16
C SER A 260 -19.29 10.87 -2.44
N PHE A 261 -18.00 10.53 -2.42
CA PHE A 261 -17.10 10.63 -3.57
C PHE A 261 -16.84 9.28 -4.23
N ARG A 262 -16.74 9.25 -5.55
CA ARG A 262 -16.34 8.05 -6.32
C ARG A 262 -14.83 7.84 -6.33
N LEU A 263 -14.10 8.94 -6.32
CA LEU A 263 -12.64 8.99 -6.33
C LEU A 263 -12.17 9.89 -5.18
N VAL A 264 -11.20 9.41 -4.41
CA VAL A 264 -10.44 10.24 -3.47
C VAL A 264 -8.99 10.18 -3.92
N HIS A 265 -8.41 11.33 -4.23
CA HIS A 265 -7.06 11.48 -4.73
C HIS A 265 -6.22 12.31 -3.76
N PHE A 266 -4.99 11.86 -3.51
CA PHE A 266 -4.02 12.54 -2.66
C PHE A 266 -2.71 12.73 -3.41
N ALA A 267 -2.35 13.99 -3.65
CA ALA A 267 -1.00 14.43 -4.00
C ALA A 267 -0.38 15.04 -2.73
N ALA A 268 0.32 14.22 -1.96
CA ALA A 268 0.82 14.56 -0.62
C ALA A 268 2.01 13.68 -0.22
N HIS A 269 2.74 14.07 0.82
CA HIS A 269 3.80 13.21 1.37
C HIS A 269 3.20 11.99 2.07
N GLY A 270 3.69 10.81 1.71
CA GLY A 270 3.43 9.56 2.41
C GLY A 270 4.60 9.18 3.31
N ILE A 271 4.29 8.71 4.51
CA ILE A 271 5.28 8.28 5.51
C ILE A 271 4.95 6.84 5.84
N VAL A 272 5.93 5.96 5.66
CA VAL A 272 5.76 4.53 5.87
C VAL A 272 6.61 4.10 7.05
N SER A 273 6.03 3.39 8.01
CA SER A 273 6.78 2.76 9.09
C SER A 273 6.74 1.25 8.94
N THR A 274 7.88 0.65 8.63
CA THR A 274 8.02 -0.81 8.51
C THR A 274 8.02 -1.52 9.86
N LYS A 275 8.37 -0.80 10.95
CA LYS A 275 8.35 -1.32 12.33
C LYS A 275 6.95 -1.25 12.95
N SER A 276 6.20 -0.19 12.65
CA SER A 276 4.85 0.00 13.18
C SER A 276 3.93 0.49 12.05
N PRO A 277 3.34 -0.42 11.25
CA PRO A 277 2.54 -0.05 10.07
C PRO A 277 1.38 0.89 10.36
N ALA A 278 0.78 0.81 11.56
CA ALA A 278 -0.27 1.73 12.02
C ALA A 278 0.19 3.18 12.13
N ARG A 279 1.51 3.39 12.21
CA ARG A 279 2.19 4.68 12.12
C ARG A 279 2.69 4.90 10.68
N SER A 280 1.89 4.57 9.70
CA SER A 280 2.07 5.10 8.35
C SER A 280 1.01 6.18 8.15
N ALA A 281 1.39 7.28 7.51
CA ALA A 281 0.54 8.47 7.44
C ALA A 281 0.65 9.16 6.08
N ILE A 282 -0.42 9.84 5.70
CA ILE A 282 -0.41 10.86 4.65
C ILE A 282 -0.34 12.21 5.38
N VAL A 283 0.62 13.05 5.01
CA VAL A 283 0.81 14.36 5.63
C VAL A 283 -0.12 15.38 4.98
N LEU A 284 -0.92 16.03 5.81
CA LEU A 284 -1.78 17.15 5.43
C LEU A 284 -1.37 18.40 6.21
N LEU A 285 -1.84 19.56 5.79
CA LEU A 285 -1.58 20.80 6.51
C LEU A 285 -2.41 20.87 7.81
N ILE A 286 -1.93 21.64 8.76
CA ILE A 286 -2.64 21.96 9.99
C ILE A 286 -3.36 23.29 9.78
N SER A 287 -4.58 23.41 10.29
CA SER A 287 -5.28 24.70 10.30
C SER A 287 -4.52 25.66 11.23
N LEU A 288 -3.99 26.75 10.69
CA LEU A 288 -3.58 27.89 11.50
C LEU A 288 -4.88 28.60 11.93
N LEU A 289 -5.23 28.49 13.21
CA LEU A 289 -6.20 29.37 13.85
C LEU A 289 -5.54 30.72 14.16
#